data_AF-A0A1G9WEG6-F1
#
_entry.id   AF-A0A1G9WEG6-F1
#
_cell.length_a   1.000
_cell.length_b   1.000
_cell.length_c   1.000
_cell.angle_alpha   90.00
_cell.angle_beta   90.00
_cell.angle_gamma   90.00
#
_symmetry.space_group_name_H-M   'P 1'
#
loop_
_entity.id
_entity.type
_entity.pdbx_description
1 polymer ?
#
loop_
_entity_poly.entity_id
_entity_poly.type
_entity_poly.pdbx_seq_one_letter_code
_entity_poly.pdbx_strand_id
1 'polypeptide(L)'
;MKGGFLSFMWRSNWVYEIFTIIAIIALFAIPLILYTAFGNGDDEDSDTSNQSEIIWGVDSASYTDENMYACVTQNFGEPEVWGRYLGDREDVSVGLDSNEVDYLHQNDISILLIYNHVNEAVGYDHGIEHAKQAIQYAKNLGVPEGVALFVDIEPSYPVDSVFIEGWYDQLAESAYYPGIYGVFDGESELDAAYQDMKNDVQQNTIVWSAYPQLEVTTKENAPDYQPQAPDNAMAYGWQYAIDADTCNIDTNLFKSELIDFLW
;
A
#
# COMPACT_ATOMS: atom_id res chain seq x y z
N MET A 1 -51.41 -35.71 -76.41
CA MET A 1 -52.18 -36.13 -75.22
C MET A 1 -51.30 -37.03 -74.36
N LYS A 2 -51.37 -36.78 -73.05
CA LYS A 2 -50.86 -37.51 -71.87
C LYS A 2 -50.41 -38.98 -72.03
N GLY A 3 -49.39 -39.34 -71.26
CA GLY A 3 -49.13 -40.72 -70.83
C GLY A 3 -47.84 -40.85 -70.02
N GLY A 4 -47.91 -40.64 -68.70
CA GLY A 4 -46.81 -40.89 -67.76
C GLY A 4 -46.95 -42.27 -67.10
N PHE A 5 -45.82 -42.96 -66.90
CA PHE A 5 -45.72 -44.24 -66.22
C PHE A 5 -44.83 -44.11 -64.97
N LEU A 6 -45.25 -44.79 -63.90
CA LEU A 6 -44.64 -44.85 -62.56
C LEU A 6 -43.37 -45.73 -62.51
N SER A 7 -42.50 -45.43 -61.54
CA SER A 7 -41.77 -46.36 -60.65
C SER A 7 -40.92 -45.53 -59.67
N PHE A 8 -41.28 -45.31 -58.40
CA PHE A 8 -41.18 -46.16 -57.19
C PHE A 8 -39.77 -46.58 -56.73
N MET A 9 -39.38 -45.97 -55.60
CA MET A 9 -38.44 -46.25 -54.50
C MET A 9 -37.17 -47.11 -54.68
N TRP A 10 -36.07 -46.60 -54.11
CA TRP A 10 -35.30 -47.23 -53.00
C TRP A 10 -34.32 -46.19 -52.41
N ARG A 11 -34.47 -45.78 -51.15
CA ARG A 11 -33.35 -45.24 -50.34
C ARG A 11 -33.49 -45.68 -48.87
N SER A 12 -32.40 -46.27 -48.40
CA SER A 12 -32.22 -47.03 -47.15
C SER A 12 -31.94 -46.12 -45.94
N ASN A 13 -32.33 -46.61 -44.77
CA ASN A 13 -32.50 -45.94 -43.48
C ASN A 13 -31.22 -45.96 -42.60
N TRP A 14 -30.03 -45.82 -43.19
CA TRP A 14 -28.75 -46.02 -42.49
C TRP A 14 -28.26 -44.83 -41.67
N VAL A 15 -28.82 -43.64 -41.90
CA VAL A 15 -28.34 -42.41 -41.25
C VAL A 15 -28.77 -42.36 -39.78
N TYR A 16 -29.95 -42.87 -39.44
CA TYR A 16 -30.47 -42.77 -38.07
C TYR A 16 -29.77 -43.69 -37.07
N GLU A 17 -29.33 -44.88 -37.48
CA GLU A 17 -28.65 -45.82 -36.56
C GLU A 17 -27.25 -45.32 -36.13
N ILE A 18 -26.55 -44.61 -37.01
CA ILE A 18 -25.22 -44.04 -36.71
C ILE A 18 -25.33 -42.93 -35.66
N PHE A 19 -26.35 -42.07 -35.75
CA PHE A 19 -26.52 -40.97 -34.80
C PHE A 19 -26.90 -41.46 -33.39
N THR A 20 -27.66 -42.55 -33.27
CA THR A 20 -27.99 -43.13 -31.95
C THR A 20 -26.79 -43.77 -31.25
N ILE A 21 -25.85 -44.39 -31.99
CA ILE A 21 -24.66 -45.02 -31.39
C ILE A 21 -23.67 -43.95 -30.91
N ILE A 22 -23.49 -42.85 -31.64
CA ILE A 22 -22.60 -41.74 -31.23
C ILE A 22 -23.14 -41.06 -29.96
N ALA A 23 -24.46 -40.88 -29.82
CA ALA A 23 -25.06 -40.27 -28.64
C ALA A 23 -24.87 -41.09 -27.36
N ILE A 24 -24.88 -42.42 -27.45
CA ILE A 24 -24.70 -43.31 -26.28
C ILE A 24 -23.22 -43.38 -25.86
N ILE A 25 -22.26 -43.34 -26.80
CA ILE A 25 -20.83 -43.29 -26.45
C ILE A 25 -20.48 -41.98 -25.74
N ALA A 26 -21.08 -40.85 -26.15
CA ALA A 26 -20.88 -39.56 -25.48
C ALA A 26 -21.40 -39.57 -24.02
N LEU A 27 -22.51 -40.26 -23.73
CA LEU A 27 -23.11 -40.31 -22.39
C LEU A 27 -22.29 -41.14 -21.37
N PHE A 28 -21.45 -42.08 -21.83
CA PHE A 28 -20.65 -42.92 -20.93
C PHE A 28 -19.13 -42.64 -20.97
N ALA A 29 -18.59 -42.04 -22.03
CA ALA A 29 -17.18 -41.68 -22.09
C ALA A 29 -16.85 -40.33 -21.42
N ILE A 30 -17.78 -39.37 -21.44
CA ILE A 30 -17.56 -38.04 -20.87
C ILE A 30 -17.45 -38.06 -19.32
N PRO A 31 -18.24 -38.84 -18.57
CA PRO A 31 -18.08 -38.90 -17.11
C PRO A 31 -16.76 -39.57 -16.67
N LEU A 32 -16.23 -40.49 -17.48
CA LEU A 32 -15.00 -41.21 -17.14
C LEU A 32 -13.75 -40.37 -17.42
N ILE A 33 -13.76 -39.56 -18.50
CA ILE A 33 -12.69 -38.60 -18.81
C ILE A 33 -12.69 -37.45 -17.79
N LEU A 34 -13.86 -37.00 -17.33
CA LEU A 34 -13.95 -36.00 -16.25
C LEU A 34 -13.47 -36.56 -14.91
N TYR A 35 -13.77 -37.82 -14.57
CA TYR A 35 -13.28 -38.42 -13.32
C TYR A 35 -11.77 -38.63 -13.29
N THR A 36 -11.13 -38.95 -14.42
CA THR A 36 -9.65 -39.08 -14.49
C THR A 36 -8.92 -37.75 -14.72
N ALA A 37 -9.60 -36.71 -15.20
CA ALA A 37 -9.02 -35.38 -15.36
C ALA A 37 -9.20 -34.50 -14.10
N PHE A 38 -10.14 -34.84 -13.21
CA PHE A 38 -10.48 -34.05 -12.02
C PHE A 38 -10.54 -34.86 -10.71
N GLY A 39 -9.99 -36.08 -10.68
CA GLY A 39 -9.97 -36.94 -9.50
C GLY A 39 -8.57 -37.46 -9.18
N ASN A 40 -8.08 -37.12 -8.00
CA ASN A 40 -6.76 -37.41 -7.41
C ASN A 40 -5.59 -36.55 -7.93
N GLY A 41 -5.55 -35.29 -7.48
CA GLY A 41 -4.32 -34.67 -7.00
C GLY A 41 -4.47 -34.52 -5.50
N ASP A 42 -3.54 -35.08 -4.73
CA ASP A 42 -3.43 -34.84 -3.30
C ASP A 42 -3.31 -33.33 -3.06
N ASP A 43 -4.17 -32.79 -2.19
CA ASP A 43 -4.16 -31.38 -1.78
C ASP A 43 -2.86 -31.08 -1.01
N GLU A 44 -1.78 -30.81 -1.73
CA GLU A 44 -0.75 -29.89 -1.24
C GLU A 44 -1.30 -28.48 -1.43
N ASP A 45 -1.87 -27.97 -0.35
CA ASP A 45 -2.27 -26.57 -0.18
C ASP A 45 -1.00 -25.70 -0.29
N SER A 46 -0.55 -25.44 -1.52
CA SER A 46 0.42 -24.40 -1.80
C SER A 46 -0.35 -23.08 -1.76
N ASP A 47 -0.54 -22.59 -0.54
CA ASP A 47 -0.96 -21.24 -0.25
C ASP A 47 0.15 -20.29 -0.74
N THR A 48 0.21 -20.06 -2.06
CA THR A 48 0.94 -18.95 -2.64
C THR A 48 0.16 -17.68 -2.32
N SER A 49 0.16 -17.34 -1.03
CA SER A 49 -0.10 -15.99 -0.58
C SER A 49 0.84 -15.10 -1.39
N ASN A 50 0.25 -14.23 -2.20
CA ASN A 50 0.97 -13.21 -2.93
C ASN A 50 1.41 -12.18 -1.87
N GLN A 51 2.41 -12.54 -1.04
CA GLN A 51 2.94 -11.68 0.00
C GLN A 51 3.61 -10.50 -0.68
N SER A 52 3.21 -9.29 -0.28
CA SER A 52 3.87 -8.04 -0.65
C SER A 52 5.37 -8.16 -0.42
N GLU A 53 6.16 -7.69 -1.38
CA GLU A 53 7.60 -7.53 -1.14
C GLU A 53 7.80 -6.48 -0.05
N ILE A 54 8.71 -6.76 0.88
CA ILE A 54 9.03 -5.84 1.96
C ILE A 54 10.33 -5.13 1.62
N ILE A 55 10.27 -3.80 1.61
CA ILE A 55 11.40 -2.92 1.34
C ILE A 55 11.84 -2.23 2.63
N TRP A 56 13.14 -1.97 2.72
CA TRP A 56 13.73 -1.29 3.87
C TRP A 56 14.01 0.18 3.53
N GLY A 57 13.73 1.05 4.48
CA GLY A 57 13.99 2.47 4.35
C GLY A 57 14.24 3.13 5.69
N VAL A 58 14.41 4.44 5.65
CA VAL A 58 14.72 5.27 6.82
C VAL A 58 13.88 6.53 6.78
N ASP A 59 13.84 7.26 7.87
CA ASP A 59 13.39 8.65 7.88
C ASP A 59 14.29 9.49 8.78
N SER A 60 14.28 10.81 8.59
CA SER A 60 15.12 11.70 9.39
C SER A 60 14.52 13.09 9.53
N ALA A 61 14.59 13.63 10.75
CA ALA A 61 14.32 15.04 11.04
C ALA A 61 15.38 15.99 10.46
N SER A 62 16.63 15.53 10.38
CA SER A 62 17.75 16.27 9.80
C SER A 62 17.78 16.19 8.27
N TYR A 63 18.41 17.18 7.64
CA TYR A 63 18.68 17.23 6.20
C TYR A 63 19.57 16.05 5.76
N THR A 64 19.21 15.41 4.65
CA THR A 64 19.94 14.31 4.03
C THR A 64 20.92 14.84 2.99
N ASP A 65 22.12 15.17 3.45
CA ASP A 65 23.26 15.46 2.59
C ASP A 65 24.08 14.19 2.25
N GLU A 66 25.17 14.36 1.51
CA GLU A 66 26.08 13.28 1.17
C GLU A 66 26.66 12.57 2.40
N ASN A 67 26.88 13.29 3.51
CA ASN A 67 27.43 12.70 4.72
C ASN A 67 26.39 11.82 5.43
N MET A 68 25.15 12.29 5.54
CA MET A 68 24.05 11.53 6.12
C MET A 68 23.79 10.26 5.29
N TYR A 69 23.67 10.38 3.97
CA TYR A 69 23.47 9.22 3.09
C TYR A 69 24.63 8.23 3.16
N ALA A 70 25.88 8.71 3.16
CA ALA A 70 27.06 7.87 3.33
C ALA A 70 27.09 7.18 4.71
N CYS A 71 26.66 7.86 5.77
CA CYS A 71 26.54 7.29 7.11
C CYS A 71 25.57 6.11 7.11
N VAL A 72 24.37 6.29 6.53
CA VAL A 72 23.33 5.25 6.48
C VAL A 72 23.80 4.05 5.65
N THR A 73 24.29 4.28 4.44
CA THR A 73 24.72 3.20 3.53
C THR A 73 25.88 2.38 4.08
N GLN A 74 26.82 2.99 4.81
CA GLN A 74 27.98 2.29 5.36
C GLN A 74 27.68 1.53 6.66
N ASN A 75 26.72 1.99 7.46
CA ASN A 75 26.46 1.42 8.79
C ASN A 75 25.18 0.58 8.87
N PHE A 76 24.19 0.87 8.03
CA PHE A 76 22.86 0.24 8.08
C PHE A 76 22.49 -0.48 6.78
N GLY A 77 22.83 0.08 5.62
CA GLY A 77 22.51 -0.48 4.31
C GLY A 77 21.88 0.56 3.39
N GLU A 78 21.65 0.19 2.13
CA GLU A 78 21.06 1.07 1.12
C GLU A 78 19.53 1.17 1.31
N PRO A 79 18.99 2.35 1.67
CA PRO A 79 17.55 2.56 1.80
C PRO A 79 16.90 2.74 0.42
N GLU A 80 15.72 2.16 0.26
CA GLU A 80 14.88 2.36 -0.94
C GLU A 80 13.88 3.50 -0.76
N VAL A 81 13.55 3.81 0.51
CA VAL A 81 12.65 4.88 0.90
C VAL A 81 13.33 5.78 1.93
N TRP A 82 13.16 7.09 1.79
CA TRP A 82 13.57 8.07 2.79
C TRP A 82 12.41 9.01 3.16
N GLY A 83 11.97 8.96 4.42
CA GLY A 83 10.97 9.87 4.96
C GLY A 83 11.53 11.25 5.26
N ARG A 84 10.92 12.30 4.67
CA ARG A 84 11.37 13.70 4.79
C ARG A 84 10.21 14.67 4.95
N TYR A 85 10.47 15.75 5.68
CA TYR A 85 9.45 16.72 6.08
C TYR A 85 9.20 17.77 5.00
N LEU A 86 7.94 18.11 4.73
CA LEU A 86 7.55 19.10 3.73
C LEU A 86 7.93 20.55 4.07
N GLY A 87 8.23 20.84 5.34
CA GLY A 87 8.51 22.19 5.82
C GLY A 87 9.38 22.19 7.08
N ASP A 88 10.02 23.33 7.33
CA ASP A 88 10.80 23.56 8.54
C ASP A 88 9.89 23.68 9.76
N ARG A 89 10.21 22.96 10.83
CA ARG A 89 9.62 23.16 12.16
C ARG A 89 10.75 23.41 13.14
N GLU A 90 10.79 24.63 13.68
CA GLU A 90 11.88 25.10 14.56
C GLU A 90 12.16 24.08 15.67
N ASP A 91 13.44 23.73 15.80
CA ASP A 91 13.97 22.73 16.75
C ASP A 91 13.40 21.30 16.64
N VAL A 92 12.60 21.01 15.60
CA VAL A 92 11.97 19.69 15.40
C VAL A 92 12.44 19.05 14.10
N SER A 93 12.31 19.73 12.95
CA SER A 93 12.63 19.15 11.64
C SER A 93 13.10 20.19 10.64
N VAL A 94 13.99 19.76 9.74
CA VAL A 94 14.41 20.53 8.56
C VAL A 94 13.55 20.08 7.38
N GLY A 95 12.92 21.06 6.71
CA GLY A 95 12.10 20.85 5.55
C GLY A 95 12.93 20.50 4.31
N LEU A 96 12.36 19.65 3.47
CA LEU A 96 12.92 19.21 2.20
C LEU A 96 13.05 20.40 1.23
N ASP A 97 14.18 20.49 0.55
CA ASP A 97 14.40 21.46 -0.53
C ASP A 97 14.72 20.77 -1.87
N SER A 98 14.74 21.54 -2.96
CA SER A 98 14.96 20.97 -4.30
C SER A 98 16.31 20.30 -4.47
N ASN A 99 17.35 20.73 -3.74
CA ASN A 99 18.67 20.10 -3.84
C ASN A 99 18.65 18.74 -3.14
N GLU A 100 17.96 18.63 -2.01
CA GLU A 100 17.77 17.38 -1.28
C GLU A 100 16.96 16.38 -2.12
N VAL A 101 15.86 16.83 -2.74
CA VAL A 101 15.06 16.04 -3.67
C VAL A 101 15.92 15.50 -4.80
N ASP A 102 16.64 16.38 -5.50
CA ASP A 102 17.50 16.01 -6.62
C ASP A 102 18.57 15.00 -6.17
N TYR A 103 19.10 15.16 -4.96
CA TYR A 103 20.10 14.26 -4.40
C TYR A 103 19.52 12.87 -4.09
N LEU A 104 18.36 12.79 -3.43
CA LEU A 104 17.70 11.52 -3.11
C LEU A 104 17.33 10.76 -4.39
N HIS A 105 16.72 11.41 -5.38
CA HIS A 105 16.36 10.78 -6.65
C HIS A 105 17.57 10.35 -7.48
N GLN A 106 18.68 11.08 -7.44
CA GLN A 106 19.93 10.66 -8.10
C GLN A 106 20.53 9.38 -7.50
N ASN A 107 20.14 9.02 -6.28
CA ASN A 107 20.54 7.79 -5.60
C ASN A 107 19.42 6.73 -5.63
N ASP A 108 18.45 6.86 -6.53
CA ASP A 108 17.32 5.93 -6.72
C ASP A 108 16.46 5.73 -5.44
N ILE A 109 16.33 6.77 -4.61
CA ILE A 109 15.56 6.74 -3.36
C ILE A 109 14.19 7.37 -3.59
N SER A 110 13.12 6.65 -3.18
CA SER A 110 11.77 7.19 -3.15
C SER A 110 11.55 8.03 -1.88
N ILE A 111 10.91 9.18 -2.01
CA ILE A 111 10.71 10.12 -0.91
C ILE A 111 9.31 9.95 -0.32
N LEU A 112 9.24 9.62 0.97
CA LEU A 112 8.00 9.63 1.76
C LEU A 112 7.82 11.01 2.39
N LEU A 113 6.71 11.69 2.08
CA LEU A 113 6.50 13.09 2.48
C LEU A 113 5.70 13.23 3.77
N ILE A 114 6.31 13.90 4.74
CA ILE A 114 5.79 14.05 6.10
C ILE A 114 5.35 15.50 6.33
N TYR A 115 4.13 15.67 6.85
CA TYR A 115 3.59 16.94 7.32
C TYR A 115 3.45 16.91 8.84
N ASN A 116 4.33 17.63 9.55
CA ASN A 116 4.37 17.63 11.01
C ASN A 116 4.04 18.99 11.64
N HIS A 117 3.27 19.87 10.96
CA HIS A 117 2.88 21.15 11.55
C HIS A 117 1.61 21.06 12.43
N VAL A 118 1.23 19.85 12.84
CA VAL A 118 0.11 19.58 13.74
C VAL A 118 0.62 19.50 15.18
N ASN A 119 -0.16 20.05 16.12
CA ASN A 119 0.03 19.84 17.57
C ASN A 119 -1.29 19.42 18.27
N GLU A 120 -2.41 19.54 17.55
CA GLU A 120 -3.75 19.22 18.02
C GLU A 120 -4.55 18.76 16.79
N ALA A 121 -4.81 17.46 16.71
CA ALA A 121 -5.48 16.81 15.59
C ALA A 121 -6.99 16.66 15.86
N VAL A 122 -7.66 17.75 16.24
CA VAL A 122 -9.08 17.75 16.65
C VAL A 122 -9.92 18.67 15.77
N GLY A 123 -11.05 18.17 15.30
CA GLY A 123 -12.05 18.93 14.53
C GLY A 123 -11.86 18.89 13.01
N TYR A 124 -12.99 18.73 12.31
CA TYR A 124 -13.04 18.58 10.84
C TYR A 124 -12.43 19.75 10.06
N ASP A 125 -12.83 20.98 10.38
CA ASP A 125 -12.31 22.18 9.69
C ASP A 125 -10.80 22.34 9.89
N HIS A 126 -10.27 21.86 11.03
CA HIS A 126 -8.84 21.89 11.33
C HIS A 126 -8.07 20.86 10.49
N GLY A 127 -8.62 19.65 10.33
CA GLY A 127 -8.09 18.65 9.39
C GLY A 127 -8.00 19.18 7.96
N ILE A 128 -9.06 19.86 7.49
CA ILE A 128 -9.06 20.53 6.18
C ILE A 128 -7.97 21.61 6.09
N GLU A 129 -7.81 22.44 7.13
CA GLU A 129 -6.81 23.50 7.14
C GLU A 129 -5.40 22.94 7.03
N HIS A 130 -5.07 21.92 7.82
CA HIS A 130 -3.77 21.25 7.78
C HIS A 130 -3.52 20.57 6.43
N ALA A 131 -4.52 19.90 5.85
CA ALA A 131 -4.40 19.32 4.52
C ALA A 131 -4.12 20.38 3.44
N LYS A 132 -4.80 21.54 3.49
CA LYS A 132 -4.51 22.66 2.57
C LYS A 132 -3.08 23.18 2.71
N GLN A 133 -2.57 23.26 3.94
CA GLN A 133 -1.20 23.67 4.19
C GLN A 133 -0.21 22.65 3.62
N ALA A 134 -0.40 21.35 3.89
CA ALA A 134 0.43 20.28 3.34
C ALA A 134 0.44 20.29 1.79
N ILE A 135 -0.73 20.42 1.16
CA ILE A 135 -0.87 20.57 -0.29
C ILE A 135 -0.10 21.79 -0.81
N GLN A 136 -0.13 22.91 -0.07
CA GLN A 136 0.59 24.11 -0.48
C GLN A 136 2.11 23.93 -0.38
N TYR A 137 2.61 23.28 0.66
CA TYR A 137 4.03 22.91 0.76
C TYR A 137 4.44 22.00 -0.41
N ALA A 138 3.68 20.92 -0.65
CA ALA A 138 3.94 19.98 -1.73
C ALA A 138 3.98 20.68 -3.10
N LYS A 139 3.02 21.57 -3.39
CA LYS A 139 3.00 22.37 -4.62
C LYS A 139 4.18 23.31 -4.76
N ASN A 140 4.60 23.95 -3.68
CA ASN A 140 5.75 24.87 -3.69
C ASN A 140 7.06 24.12 -3.97
N LEU A 141 7.18 22.89 -3.47
CA LEU A 141 8.34 22.03 -3.68
C LEU A 141 8.33 21.31 -5.04
N GLY A 142 7.17 21.28 -5.72
CA GLY A 142 7.03 20.65 -7.03
C GLY A 142 6.74 19.15 -6.96
N VAL A 143 6.18 18.67 -5.84
CA VAL A 143 5.78 17.27 -5.67
C VAL A 143 4.76 16.88 -6.75
N PRO A 144 4.97 15.78 -7.49
CA PRO A 144 4.09 15.35 -8.56
C PRO A 144 2.72 14.87 -8.03
N GLU A 145 1.74 14.85 -8.93
CA GLU A 145 0.44 14.25 -8.66
C GLU A 145 0.61 12.74 -8.37
N GLY A 146 -0.27 12.19 -7.52
CA GLY A 146 -0.26 10.78 -7.14
C GLY A 146 0.56 10.45 -5.90
N VAL A 147 1.30 11.40 -5.34
CA VAL A 147 2.08 11.20 -4.11
C VAL A 147 1.20 11.33 -2.87
N ALA A 148 1.42 10.49 -1.86
CA ALA A 148 0.78 10.58 -0.56
C ALA A 148 1.46 11.60 0.34
N LEU A 149 0.66 12.36 1.09
CA LEU A 149 1.14 13.24 2.16
C LEU A 149 0.74 12.60 3.49
N PHE A 150 1.71 12.38 4.38
CA PHE A 150 1.47 11.79 5.69
C PHE A 150 1.34 12.88 6.74
N VAL A 151 0.17 12.99 7.38
CA VAL A 151 0.07 13.79 8.60
C VAL A 151 0.73 13.03 9.75
N ASP A 152 1.65 13.69 10.44
CA ASP A 152 2.34 13.18 11.62
C ASP A 152 1.53 13.50 12.89
N ILE A 153 1.01 12.46 13.53
CA ILE A 153 0.22 12.53 14.75
C ILE A 153 1.00 11.84 15.88
N GLU A 154 1.75 12.65 16.61
CA GLU A 154 2.53 12.21 17.77
C GLU A 154 1.64 11.68 18.90
N PRO A 155 2.09 10.70 19.71
CA PRO A 155 1.27 10.07 20.76
C PRO A 155 0.71 11.02 21.83
N SER A 156 1.31 12.22 21.96
CA SER A 156 0.87 13.22 22.94
C SER A 156 -0.15 14.22 22.38
N TYR A 157 -0.43 14.18 21.08
CA TYR A 157 -1.35 15.10 20.42
C TYR A 157 -2.78 14.61 20.58
N PRO A 158 -3.70 15.45 21.09
CA PRO A 158 -5.12 15.12 21.07
C PRO A 158 -5.57 14.85 19.64
N VAL A 159 -6.37 13.81 19.43
CA VAL A 159 -6.88 13.45 18.10
C VAL A 159 -8.34 13.01 18.15
N ASP A 160 -9.12 13.38 17.13
CA ASP A 160 -10.47 12.86 16.92
C ASP A 160 -10.71 12.37 15.48
N SER A 161 -11.73 11.54 15.30
CA SER A 161 -12.03 10.94 13.99
C SER A 161 -12.37 11.99 12.94
N VAL A 162 -13.04 13.07 13.33
CA VAL A 162 -13.49 14.10 12.40
C VAL A 162 -12.35 14.95 11.86
N PHE A 163 -11.27 15.16 12.62
CA PHE A 163 -10.04 15.75 12.08
C PHE A 163 -9.47 14.90 10.95
N ILE A 164 -9.35 13.59 11.19
CA ILE A 164 -8.77 12.67 10.21
C ILE A 164 -9.66 12.61 8.96
N GLU A 165 -10.98 12.61 9.11
CA GLU A 165 -11.91 12.73 7.98
C GLU A 165 -11.75 14.05 7.21
N GLY A 166 -11.52 15.17 7.89
CA GLY A 166 -11.25 16.45 7.24
C GLY A 166 -9.93 16.48 6.47
N TRP A 167 -8.89 15.85 7.02
CA TRP A 167 -7.61 15.63 6.35
C TRP A 167 -7.79 14.79 5.07
N TYR A 168 -8.50 13.67 5.19
CA TYR A 168 -8.82 12.77 4.09
C TYR A 168 -9.61 13.49 2.99
N ASP A 169 -10.75 14.11 3.32
CA ASP A 169 -11.65 14.71 2.34
C ASP A 169 -10.93 15.78 1.50
N GLN A 170 -10.11 16.60 2.16
CA GLN A 170 -9.37 17.65 1.45
C GLN A 170 -8.26 17.10 0.55
N LEU A 171 -7.59 16.01 0.91
CA LEU A 171 -6.60 15.36 0.04
C LEU A 171 -7.26 14.59 -1.10
N ALA A 172 -8.37 13.89 -0.84
CA ALA A 172 -9.15 13.17 -1.85
C ALA A 172 -9.73 14.09 -2.93
N GLU A 173 -10.00 15.36 -2.63
CA GLU A 173 -10.36 16.39 -3.61
C GLU A 173 -9.17 17.01 -4.35
N SER A 174 -7.95 16.63 -3.98
CA SER A 174 -6.69 17.15 -4.53
C SER A 174 -6.03 16.18 -5.51
N ALA A 175 -4.76 16.41 -5.83
CA ALA A 175 -3.95 15.51 -6.65
C ALA A 175 -3.05 14.57 -5.83
N TYR A 176 -3.20 14.57 -4.50
CA TYR A 176 -2.38 13.81 -3.55
C TYR A 176 -3.23 12.81 -2.76
N TYR A 177 -2.59 11.77 -2.22
CA TYR A 177 -3.27 10.76 -1.42
C TYR A 177 -3.16 11.03 0.10
N PRO A 178 -4.18 10.64 0.89
CA PRO A 178 -4.16 10.77 2.34
C PRO A 178 -3.33 9.66 3.00
N GLY A 179 -2.24 10.07 3.67
CA GLY A 179 -1.46 9.22 4.56
C GLY A 179 -1.55 9.71 6.01
N ILE A 180 -1.36 8.79 6.96
CA ILE A 180 -1.25 9.07 8.40
C ILE A 180 -0.06 8.31 8.97
N TYR A 181 0.73 9.01 9.77
CA TYR A 181 1.76 8.45 10.62
C TYR A 181 1.38 8.61 12.09
N GLY A 182 1.64 7.58 12.90
CA GLY A 182 1.47 7.63 14.34
C GLY A 182 1.46 6.25 15.00
N VAL A 183 1.28 6.22 16.32
CA VAL A 183 1.23 4.97 17.10
C VAL A 183 -0.14 4.33 16.98
N PHE A 184 -0.17 3.09 16.48
CA PHE A 184 -1.35 2.22 16.44
C PHE A 184 -1.11 0.97 17.30
N ASP A 185 -1.38 1.04 18.60
CA ASP A 185 -1.15 -0.03 19.59
C ASP A 185 -2.46 -0.71 20.06
N GLY A 186 -3.59 -0.31 19.48
CA GLY A 186 -4.93 -0.79 19.84
C GLY A 186 -5.55 -0.12 21.07
N GLU A 187 -4.81 0.77 21.76
CA GLU A 187 -5.25 1.50 22.95
C GLU A 187 -5.11 3.03 22.82
N SER A 188 -4.31 3.51 21.86
CA SER A 188 -4.01 4.92 21.66
C SER A 188 -5.25 5.76 21.27
N GLU A 189 -5.20 7.07 21.50
CA GLU A 189 -6.25 7.99 21.03
C GLU A 189 -6.36 7.97 19.49
N LEU A 190 -5.24 7.77 18.79
CA LEU A 190 -5.22 7.67 17.33
C LEU A 190 -5.90 6.39 16.84
N ASP A 191 -5.70 5.24 17.49
CA ASP A 191 -6.42 4.01 17.17
C ASP A 191 -7.92 4.21 17.31
N ALA A 192 -8.36 4.79 18.44
CA ALA A 192 -9.78 5.04 18.69
C ALA A 192 -10.36 6.02 17.65
N ALA A 193 -9.67 7.12 17.38
CA ALA A 193 -10.07 8.10 16.37
C ALA A 193 -10.17 7.47 14.97
N TYR A 194 -9.20 6.62 14.60
CA TYR A 194 -9.21 5.96 13.29
C TYR A 194 -10.38 4.98 13.16
N GLN A 195 -10.64 4.18 14.20
CA GLN A 195 -11.75 3.22 14.22
C GLN A 195 -13.12 3.90 14.15
N ASP A 196 -13.25 5.11 14.69
CA ASP A 196 -14.47 5.92 14.69
C ASP A 196 -14.72 6.67 13.36
N MET A 197 -13.79 6.64 12.39
CA MET A 197 -14.01 7.22 11.07
C MET A 197 -15.03 6.43 10.24
N LYS A 198 -15.56 7.04 9.18
CA LYS A 198 -16.30 6.33 8.13
C LYS A 198 -15.45 5.18 7.52
N ASN A 199 -16.10 4.05 7.24
CA ASN A 199 -15.41 2.83 6.78
C ASN A 199 -14.68 3.02 5.44
N ASP A 200 -15.26 3.78 4.50
CA ASP A 200 -14.61 4.10 3.24
C ASP A 200 -13.37 4.99 3.42
N VAL A 201 -13.39 5.91 4.38
CA VAL A 201 -12.21 6.72 4.74
C VAL A 201 -11.10 5.82 5.28
N GLN A 202 -11.41 4.90 6.20
CA GLN A 202 -10.44 3.93 6.73
C GLN A 202 -9.78 3.12 5.60
N GLN A 203 -10.58 2.57 4.69
CA GLN A 203 -10.09 1.71 3.60
C GLN A 203 -9.26 2.41 2.54
N ASN A 204 -9.36 3.74 2.44
CA ASN A 204 -8.66 4.53 1.42
C ASN A 204 -7.58 5.45 2.02
N THR A 205 -7.23 5.25 3.30
CA THR A 205 -6.17 6.01 3.97
C THR A 205 -4.95 5.14 4.19
N ILE A 206 -3.79 5.62 3.73
CA ILE A 206 -2.50 4.94 3.90
C ILE A 206 -2.02 5.12 5.33
N VAL A 207 -1.64 4.01 5.98
CA VAL A 207 -1.12 4.01 7.34
C VAL A 207 0.35 3.64 7.35
N TRP A 208 1.13 4.51 7.99
CA TRP A 208 2.50 4.27 8.41
C TRP A 208 2.51 4.19 9.95
N SER A 209 2.56 2.97 10.49
CA SER A 209 2.49 2.78 11.93
C SER A 209 3.85 2.96 12.59
N ALA A 210 3.87 3.60 13.75
CA ALA A 210 5.03 3.69 14.64
C ALA A 210 5.02 2.60 15.73
N TYR A 211 4.29 1.49 15.53
CA TYR A 211 4.17 0.42 16.52
C TYR A 211 4.13 -0.99 15.90
N PRO A 212 4.78 -2.00 16.54
CA PRO A 212 5.59 -1.90 17.76
C PRO A 212 6.96 -1.26 17.51
N GLN A 213 7.52 -0.64 18.54
CA GLN A 213 8.90 -0.16 18.57
C GLN A 213 9.82 -1.28 19.07
N LEU A 214 10.88 -1.53 18.31
CA LEU A 214 11.90 -2.55 18.48
C LEU A 214 13.28 -1.88 18.55
N GLU A 215 14.35 -2.67 18.37
CA GLU A 215 15.71 -2.15 18.29
C GLU A 215 16.04 -1.70 16.86
N VAL A 216 16.84 -0.63 16.73
CA VAL A 216 17.42 -0.22 15.45
C VAL A 216 18.32 -1.34 14.92
N THR A 217 18.15 -1.68 13.65
CA THR A 217 18.95 -2.71 12.98
C THR A 217 19.44 -2.24 11.61
N THR A 218 20.41 -2.97 11.06
CA THR A 218 20.79 -2.84 9.65
C THR A 218 19.70 -3.45 8.76
N LYS A 219 19.68 -3.10 7.46
CA LYS A 219 18.77 -3.68 6.45
C LYS A 219 18.79 -5.21 6.47
N GLU A 220 19.98 -5.81 6.57
CA GLU A 220 20.17 -7.27 6.58
C GLU A 220 19.62 -7.95 7.84
N ASN A 221 19.47 -7.21 8.95
CA ASN A 221 18.97 -7.70 10.23
C ASN A 221 17.61 -7.08 10.58
N ALA A 222 16.90 -6.52 9.60
CA ALA A 222 15.57 -5.97 9.81
C ALA A 222 14.61 -7.07 10.31
N PRO A 223 13.65 -6.73 11.20
CA PRO A 223 12.67 -7.69 11.68
C PRO A 223 11.71 -8.13 10.55
N ASP A 224 10.96 -9.20 10.78
CA ASP A 224 9.84 -9.55 9.90
C ASP A 224 8.78 -8.44 9.96
N TYR A 225 8.21 -8.05 8.82
CA TYR A 225 7.18 -7.01 8.74
C TYR A 225 5.92 -7.40 9.54
N GLN A 226 5.72 -6.77 10.71
CA GLN A 226 4.60 -7.04 11.62
C GLN A 226 4.13 -5.77 12.35
N PRO A 227 3.78 -4.67 11.64
CA PRO A 227 3.19 -3.52 12.29
C PRO A 227 1.86 -3.88 12.93
N GLN A 228 1.54 -3.20 14.02
CA GLN A 228 0.14 -3.07 14.44
C GLN A 228 -0.46 -1.86 13.73
N ALA A 229 -1.65 -2.06 13.18
CA ALA A 229 -2.42 -1.05 12.49
C ALA A 229 -3.90 -1.46 12.48
N PRO A 230 -4.84 -0.53 12.23
CA PRO A 230 -6.26 -0.86 12.14
C PRO A 230 -6.54 -1.87 11.02
N ASP A 231 -7.41 -2.86 11.27
CA ASP A 231 -7.67 -3.99 10.35
C ASP A 231 -8.10 -3.56 8.93
N ASN A 232 -8.82 -2.44 8.81
CA ASN A 232 -9.34 -1.94 7.54
C ASN A 232 -8.41 -0.92 6.86
N ALA A 233 -7.23 -0.65 7.42
CA ALA A 233 -6.31 0.35 6.89
C ALA A 233 -5.46 -0.18 5.74
N MET A 234 -4.99 0.72 4.87
CA MET A 234 -3.88 0.45 3.96
C MET A 234 -2.56 0.53 4.75
N ALA A 235 -2.34 -0.42 5.67
CA ALA A 235 -1.14 -0.51 6.50
C ALA A 235 0.06 -0.92 5.64
N TYR A 236 0.77 0.08 5.13
CA TYR A 236 1.83 -0.05 4.15
C TYR A 236 3.20 0.33 4.70
N GLY A 237 3.26 1.11 5.78
CA GLY A 237 4.51 1.47 6.44
C GLY A 237 4.57 1.04 7.89
N TRP A 238 5.79 0.78 8.35
CA TRP A 238 6.11 0.52 9.74
C TRP A 238 7.45 1.16 10.10
N GLN A 239 7.43 2.16 10.98
CA GLN A 239 8.61 2.59 11.71
C GLN A 239 8.81 1.65 12.89
N TYR A 240 9.81 0.77 12.77
CA TYR A 240 10.03 -0.27 13.77
C TYR A 240 11.05 0.14 14.82
N ALA A 241 11.83 1.18 14.62
CA ALA A 241 12.73 1.71 15.64
C ALA A 241 13.08 3.17 15.36
N ILE A 242 13.38 3.90 16.43
CA ILE A 242 13.72 5.32 16.42
C ILE A 242 15.13 5.59 16.93
N ASP A 243 15.64 6.79 16.64
CA ASP A 243 16.81 7.42 17.25
C ASP A 243 18.09 6.56 17.17
N ALA A 244 18.49 6.19 15.96
CA ALA A 244 19.75 5.49 15.77
C ALA A 244 20.97 6.35 16.21
N ASP A 245 21.75 5.84 17.17
CA ASP A 245 22.90 6.57 17.74
C ASP A 245 23.98 6.94 16.69
N THR A 246 24.14 6.11 15.66
CA THR A 246 25.26 6.22 14.69
C THR A 246 24.99 7.27 13.61
N CYS A 247 23.76 7.30 13.10
CA CYS A 247 23.28 8.27 12.13
C CYS A 247 21.88 8.66 12.62
N ASN A 248 21.58 9.95 12.76
CA ASN A 248 20.32 10.43 13.35
C ASN A 248 19.12 10.16 12.42
N ILE A 249 18.68 8.90 12.38
CA ILE A 249 17.63 8.34 11.56
C ILE A 249 16.75 7.39 12.38
N ASP A 250 15.56 7.15 11.86
CA ASP A 250 14.67 6.09 12.28
C ASP A 250 14.65 5.00 11.19
N THR A 251 14.38 3.75 11.57
CA THR A 251 14.41 2.60 10.65
C THR A 251 13.02 2.06 10.37
N ASN A 252 12.78 1.78 9.10
CA ASN A 252 11.45 1.49 8.59
C ASN A 252 11.42 0.26 7.69
N LEU A 253 10.26 -0.39 7.66
CA LEU A 253 9.88 -1.38 6.67
C LEU A 253 8.59 -0.94 5.98
N PHE A 254 8.53 -1.16 4.67
CA PHE A 254 7.35 -0.82 3.88
C PHE A 254 6.95 -2.00 3.00
N LYS A 255 5.66 -2.10 2.71
CA LYS A 255 5.17 -2.93 1.61
C LYS A 255 5.49 -2.24 0.29
N SER A 256 5.91 -3.00 -0.71
CA SER A 256 6.28 -2.51 -2.05
C SER A 256 5.19 -1.65 -2.71
N GLU A 257 3.92 -1.91 -2.39
CA GLU A 257 2.75 -1.17 -2.86
C GLU A 257 2.78 0.30 -2.44
N LEU A 258 3.53 0.64 -1.38
CA LEU A 258 3.69 2.03 -0.96
C LEU A 258 4.43 2.86 -2.02
N ILE A 259 5.34 2.26 -2.78
CA ILE A 259 6.17 2.97 -3.78
C ILE A 259 5.32 3.71 -4.81
N ASP A 260 4.15 3.18 -5.16
CA ASP A 260 3.21 3.82 -6.10
C ASP A 260 2.67 5.16 -5.58
N PHE A 261 2.86 5.46 -4.29
CA PHE A 261 2.42 6.68 -3.62
C PHE A 261 3.59 7.56 -3.13
N LEU A 262 4.83 7.22 -3.45
CA LEU A 262 6.01 8.00 -3.06
C LEU A 262 6.50 8.87 -4.22
N TRP A 263 7.33 9.88 -3.90
CA TRP A 263 7.95 10.76 -4.91
C TRP A 263 9.30 10.24 -5.39
#